data_AF-A0A6A4H0P8-F1
#
_entry.id   AF-A0A6A4H0P8-F1
#
_cell.length_a   1.000
_cell.length_b   1.000
_cell.length_c   1.000
_cell.angle_alpha   90.00
_cell.angle_beta   90.00
_cell.angle_gamma   90.00
#
_symmetry.space_group_name_H-M   'P 1'
#
loop_
_entity.id
_entity.type
_entity.pdbx_description
1 polymer ?
#
loop_
_entity_poly.entity_id
_entity_poly.type
_entity_poly.pdbx_seq_one_letter_code
_entity_poly.pdbx_strand_id
1 'polypeptide(L)'
;MPSTKEDYHNKLQNALVSANLVLKALEHEIDGSEGEKRINNAFGSRVDRAAVKKCIQKLTNPRNKLEFPHGAAVDHSVNAIAATNMADPGKGITFGTFFIGNTEEDNDMRVGTIIHEATHALCGTVDWFDKHTFEPVDEVKDKTGNYHGYLDSNLKDLVRSTGIQMHRNADSYRVLAMKLEVPTV
;
A
#
# COMPACT_ATOMS: atom_id res chain seq x y z
N MET A 1 -8.01 26.81 4.75
CA MET A 1 -7.09 27.12 5.87
C MET A 1 -6.03 26.02 5.92
N PRO A 2 -4.74 26.33 6.13
CA PRO A 2 -3.73 25.29 6.31
C PRO A 2 -4.02 24.51 7.61
N SER A 3 -4.01 23.17 7.54
CA SER A 3 -4.17 22.29 8.70
C SER A 3 -3.05 22.53 9.72
N THR A 4 -3.37 22.54 11.01
CA THR A 4 -2.36 22.65 12.07
C THR A 4 -1.54 21.35 12.16
N LYS A 5 -0.34 21.41 12.76
CA LYS A 5 0.50 20.22 13.02
C LYS A 5 -0.23 19.14 13.84
N GLU A 6 -1.16 19.56 14.69
CA GLU A 6 -2.01 18.69 15.51
C GLU A 6 -3.10 18.00 14.68
N ASP A 7 -3.73 18.71 13.73
CA ASP A 7 -4.71 18.15 12.79
C ASP A 7 -4.06 17.09 11.87
N TYR A 8 -2.80 17.30 11.47
CA TYR A 8 -2.02 16.31 10.73
C TYR A 8 -1.77 15.03 11.54
N HIS A 9 -1.31 15.17 12.78
CA HIS A 9 -1.03 14.02 13.64
C HIS A 9 -2.29 13.17 13.87
N ASN A 10 -3.43 13.81 14.11
CA ASN A 10 -4.69 13.12 14.32
C ASN A 10 -5.17 12.39 13.06
N LYS A 11 -5.09 13.02 11.88
CA LYS A 11 -5.45 12.38 10.60
C LYS A 11 -4.58 11.15 10.31
N LEU A 12 -3.29 11.25 10.59
CA LEU A 12 -2.33 10.17 10.40
C LEU A 12 -2.57 9.00 11.37
N GLN A 13 -2.81 9.30 12.65
CA GLN A 13 -3.17 8.29 13.66
C GLN A 13 -4.49 7.58 13.29
N ASN A 14 -5.51 8.34 12.88
CA ASN A 14 -6.78 7.77 12.45
C ASN A 14 -6.60 6.84 11.24
N ALA A 15 -5.86 7.28 10.22
CA ALA A 15 -5.55 6.45 9.06
C ALA A 15 -4.78 5.18 9.44
N LEU A 16 -3.86 5.25 10.42
CA LEU A 16 -3.15 4.08 10.92
C LEU A 16 -4.07 3.08 11.62
N VAL A 17 -4.96 3.57 12.47
CA VAL A 17 -5.96 2.73 13.14
C VAL A 17 -6.85 2.07 12.10
N SER A 18 -7.35 2.82 11.13
CA SER A 18 -8.15 2.29 10.01
C SER A 18 -7.37 1.27 9.19
N ALA A 19 -6.10 1.50 8.86
CA ALA A 19 -5.27 0.54 8.14
C ALA A 19 -5.10 -0.78 8.89
N ASN A 20 -4.83 -0.72 10.20
CA ASN A 20 -4.74 -1.92 11.03
C ASN A 20 -6.07 -2.68 11.10
N LEU A 21 -7.21 -1.97 11.17
CA LEU A 21 -8.54 -2.59 11.16
C LEU A 21 -8.85 -3.27 9.81
N VAL A 22 -8.57 -2.58 8.70
CA VAL A 22 -8.74 -3.12 7.35
C VAL A 22 -7.88 -4.36 7.14
N LEU A 23 -6.62 -4.36 7.57
CA LEU A 23 -5.73 -5.52 7.45
C LEU A 23 -6.23 -6.72 8.25
N LYS A 24 -6.78 -6.50 9.45
CA LYS A 24 -7.39 -7.56 10.26
C LYS A 24 -8.66 -8.13 9.61
N ALA A 25 -9.52 -7.26 9.07
CA ALA A 25 -10.71 -7.68 8.34
C ALA A 25 -10.31 -8.50 7.09
N LEU A 26 -9.31 -8.04 6.34
CA LEU A 26 -8.74 -8.78 5.22
C LEU A 26 -8.25 -10.16 5.65
N GLU A 27 -7.44 -10.26 6.70
CA GLU A 27 -6.91 -11.55 7.19
C GLU A 27 -8.04 -12.55 7.50
N HIS A 28 -9.16 -12.09 8.02
CA HIS A 28 -10.32 -12.93 8.32
C HIS A 28 -11.13 -13.32 7.07
N GLU A 29 -11.26 -12.42 6.09
CA GLU A 29 -12.14 -12.60 4.92
C GLU A 29 -11.43 -13.18 3.68
N ILE A 30 -10.09 -13.19 3.65
CA ILE A 30 -9.30 -13.50 2.45
C ILE A 30 -9.49 -14.93 1.93
N ASP A 31 -9.95 -15.85 2.78
CA ASP A 31 -10.18 -17.26 2.45
C ASP A 31 -11.59 -17.55 1.90
N GLY A 32 -12.49 -16.56 1.89
CA GLY A 32 -13.86 -16.68 1.38
C GLY A 32 -14.01 -16.35 -0.10
N SER A 33 -15.21 -16.58 -0.65
CA SER A 33 -15.55 -16.24 -2.05
C SER A 33 -15.41 -14.75 -2.35
N GLU A 34 -15.76 -13.89 -1.39
CA GLU A 34 -15.55 -12.44 -1.51
C GLU A 34 -14.07 -12.06 -1.43
N GLY A 35 -13.29 -12.72 -0.57
CA GLY A 35 -11.84 -12.58 -0.53
C GLY A 35 -11.18 -12.96 -1.86
N GLU A 36 -11.64 -14.06 -2.48
CA GLU A 36 -11.18 -14.49 -3.80
C GLU A 36 -11.49 -13.44 -4.89
N LYS A 37 -12.70 -12.90 -4.92
CA LYS A 37 -13.07 -11.82 -5.85
C LYS A 37 -12.20 -10.59 -5.66
N ARG A 38 -11.96 -10.18 -4.40
CA ARG A 38 -11.10 -9.04 -4.08
C ARG A 38 -9.67 -9.26 -4.54
N ILE A 39 -9.09 -10.44 -4.28
CA ILE A 39 -7.76 -10.82 -4.80
C ILE A 39 -7.73 -10.75 -6.33
N ASN A 40 -8.74 -11.31 -7.00
CA ASN A 40 -8.76 -11.32 -8.47
C ASN A 40 -8.85 -9.90 -9.06
N ASN A 41 -9.60 -9.01 -8.41
CA ASN A 41 -9.72 -7.62 -8.85
C ASN A 41 -8.43 -6.83 -8.65
N ALA A 42 -7.73 -7.08 -7.54
CA ALA A 42 -6.52 -6.36 -7.18
C ALA A 42 -5.26 -6.88 -7.90
N PHE A 43 -5.14 -8.20 -8.06
CA PHE A 43 -3.91 -8.85 -8.52
C PHE A 43 -4.08 -9.66 -9.82
N GLY A 44 -5.32 -9.98 -10.20
CA GLY A 44 -5.61 -10.87 -11.31
C GLY A 44 -5.80 -12.33 -10.90
N SER A 45 -6.39 -13.12 -11.79
CA SER A 45 -6.80 -14.50 -11.49
C SER A 45 -5.66 -15.51 -11.36
N ARG A 46 -4.45 -15.15 -11.81
CA ARG A 46 -3.26 -16.02 -11.83
C ARG A 46 -2.25 -15.73 -10.72
N VAL A 47 -2.58 -14.84 -9.78
CA VAL A 47 -1.67 -14.43 -8.72
C VAL A 47 -1.30 -15.59 -7.79
N ASP A 48 -0.07 -15.57 -7.28
CA ASP A 48 0.31 -16.37 -6.13
C ASP A 48 -0.46 -15.92 -4.88
N ARG A 49 -1.61 -16.56 -4.65
CA ARG A 49 -2.48 -16.29 -3.50
C ARG A 49 -1.79 -16.61 -2.18
N ALA A 50 -0.89 -17.59 -2.14
CA ALA A 50 -0.19 -17.95 -0.92
C ALA A 50 0.78 -16.83 -0.52
N ALA A 51 1.46 -16.23 -1.50
CA ALA A 51 2.30 -15.06 -1.27
C ALA A 51 1.50 -13.85 -0.76
N VAL A 52 0.33 -13.57 -1.36
CA VAL A 52 -0.58 -12.50 -0.91
C VAL A 52 -0.98 -12.69 0.55
N LYS A 53 -1.45 -13.89 0.92
CA LYS A 53 -1.86 -14.22 2.30
C LYS A 53 -0.68 -14.09 3.27
N LYS A 54 0.50 -14.60 2.88
CA LYS A 54 1.72 -14.48 3.68
C LYS A 54 2.10 -13.02 3.92
N CYS A 55 1.91 -12.14 2.94
CA CYS A 55 2.13 -10.71 3.12
C CYS A 55 1.12 -10.11 4.11
N ILE A 56 -0.18 -10.40 3.96
CA ILE A 56 -1.22 -9.93 4.90
C ILE A 56 -0.90 -10.37 6.34
N GLN A 57 -0.55 -11.64 6.55
CA GLN A 57 -0.16 -12.17 7.87
C GLN A 57 1.07 -11.48 8.46
N LYS A 58 2.03 -11.04 7.62
CA LYS A 58 3.17 -10.25 8.09
C LYS A 58 2.73 -8.86 8.53
N LEU A 59 1.81 -8.23 7.81
CA LEU A 59 1.29 -6.89 8.11
C LEU A 59 0.40 -6.89 9.37
N THR A 60 -0.34 -7.96 9.64
CA THR A 60 -1.19 -8.10 10.84
C THR A 60 -0.45 -8.65 12.06
N ASN A 61 0.79 -9.14 11.88
CA ASN A 61 1.58 -9.68 12.98
C ASN A 61 1.81 -8.59 14.04
N PRO A 62 1.45 -8.83 15.32
CA PRO A 62 1.63 -7.85 16.39
C PRO A 62 3.09 -7.38 16.58
N ARG A 63 4.08 -8.17 16.14
CA ARG A 63 5.51 -7.80 16.19
C ARG A 63 5.93 -6.84 15.07
N ASN A 64 5.14 -6.71 14.02
CA ASN A 64 5.38 -5.85 12.86
C ASN A 64 4.39 -4.70 12.83
N LYS A 65 3.86 -4.30 13.99
CA LYS A 65 2.81 -3.30 14.07
C LYS A 65 3.27 -2.05 13.34
N LEU A 66 2.40 -1.58 12.44
CA LEU A 66 2.63 -0.31 11.75
C LEU A 66 2.58 0.77 12.81
N GLU A 67 3.75 1.29 13.15
CA GLU A 67 3.93 2.32 14.16
C GLU A 67 4.59 3.53 13.53
N PHE A 68 4.10 4.70 13.91
CA PHE A 68 4.75 5.95 13.57
C PHE A 68 5.92 6.19 14.49
N PRO A 69 7.12 6.51 13.98
CA PRO A 69 8.15 7.10 14.82
C PRO A 69 7.56 8.40 15.42
N HIS A 70 7.55 8.46 16.75
CA HIS A 70 7.03 9.60 17.50
C HIS A 70 7.73 10.88 16.99
N GLY A 71 6.96 11.84 16.48
CA GLY A 71 7.51 13.11 15.97
C GLY A 71 7.90 13.14 14.49
N ALA A 72 7.44 12.18 13.66
CA ALA A 72 7.53 12.27 12.21
C ALA A 72 6.99 13.64 11.72
N ALA A 73 7.91 14.52 11.30
CA ALA A 73 7.57 15.71 10.57
C ALA A 73 7.20 15.32 9.14
N VAL A 74 6.22 16.02 8.55
CA VAL A 74 6.02 15.98 7.10
C VAL A 74 7.33 16.41 6.47
N ASP A 75 7.94 15.53 5.70
CA ASP A 75 9.09 15.93 4.91
C ASP A 75 8.58 16.60 3.63
N HIS A 76 8.62 17.94 3.63
CA HIS A 76 8.22 18.76 2.49
C HIS A 76 9.10 18.55 1.25
N SER A 77 10.22 17.82 1.37
CA SER A 77 11.08 17.44 0.24
C SER A 77 10.68 16.12 -0.42
N VAL A 78 9.76 15.35 0.17
CA VAL A 78 9.24 14.12 -0.42
C VAL A 78 8.13 14.48 -1.42
N ASN A 79 8.45 14.40 -2.72
CA ASN A 79 7.51 14.58 -3.83
C ASN A 79 6.59 13.36 -4.07
N ALA A 80 6.37 12.54 -3.05
CA ALA A 80 5.51 11.35 -3.06
C ALA A 80 4.47 11.44 -1.93
N ILE A 81 3.40 10.65 -2.00
CA ILE A 81 2.40 10.61 -0.92
C ILE A 81 3.03 10.03 0.36
N ALA A 82 3.87 9.01 0.20
CA ALA A 82 4.75 8.47 1.23
C ALA A 82 5.96 7.78 0.57
N ALA A 83 6.93 7.37 1.39
CA ALA A 83 8.11 6.64 0.96
C ALA A 83 8.66 5.78 2.11
N THR A 84 9.06 4.56 1.79
CA THR A 84 9.65 3.61 2.72
C THR A 84 11.13 3.39 2.43
N ASN A 85 11.99 3.52 3.46
CA ASN A 85 13.39 3.17 3.32
C ASN A 85 13.58 1.64 3.42
N MET A 86 13.64 0.96 2.28
CA MET A 86 13.86 -0.49 2.24
C MET A 86 15.24 -0.95 2.76
N ALA A 87 16.24 -0.05 2.84
CA ALA A 87 17.57 -0.37 3.37
C ALA A 87 17.61 -0.41 4.90
N ASP A 88 16.62 0.19 5.58
CA ASP A 88 16.50 0.19 7.03
C ASP A 88 15.01 0.17 7.44
N PRO A 89 14.37 -1.02 7.41
CA PRO A 89 12.93 -1.16 7.67
C PRO A 89 12.51 -0.67 9.06
N GLY A 90 13.46 -0.55 10.00
CA GLY A 90 13.24 0.00 11.34
C GLY A 90 13.14 1.53 11.40
N LYS A 91 13.49 2.24 10.32
CA LYS A 91 13.36 3.71 10.24
C LYS A 91 11.96 4.22 9.88
N GLY A 92 11.03 3.32 9.59
CA GLY A 92 9.62 3.63 9.38
C GLY A 92 9.28 4.25 8.02
N ILE A 93 7.98 4.47 7.82
CA ILE A 93 7.41 5.07 6.61
C ILE A 93 7.45 6.59 6.75
N THR A 94 7.94 7.30 5.73
CA THR A 94 7.94 8.77 5.65
C THR A 94 6.74 9.23 4.81
N PHE A 95 5.96 10.21 5.28
CA PHE A 95 4.78 10.70 4.55
C PHE A 95 5.05 12.11 4.00
N GLY A 96 4.78 12.30 2.72
CA GLY A 96 4.93 13.57 2.04
C GLY A 96 3.68 14.45 2.15
N THR A 97 3.75 15.67 1.64
CA THR A 97 2.71 16.70 1.76
C THR A 97 1.39 16.34 1.08
N PHE A 98 1.40 15.46 0.08
CA PHE A 98 0.21 15.01 -0.65
C PHE A 98 -0.69 14.05 0.14
N PHE A 99 -0.24 13.55 1.29
CA PHE A 99 -1.07 12.77 2.22
C PHE A 99 -2.21 13.60 2.85
N ILE A 100 -2.16 14.93 2.72
CA ILE A 100 -3.04 15.89 3.41
C ILE A 100 -4.19 16.34 2.49
N GLY A 101 -5.04 15.41 2.09
CA GLY A 101 -6.40 15.73 1.62
C GLY A 101 -7.38 15.92 2.79
N ASN A 102 -8.54 16.55 2.58
CA ASN A 102 -9.53 16.89 3.63
C ASN A 102 -10.88 16.14 3.52
N THR A 103 -11.03 15.18 2.63
CA THR A 103 -12.26 14.42 2.36
C THR A 103 -12.22 13.00 2.96
N GLU A 104 -13.37 12.32 3.00
CA GLU A 104 -13.43 10.87 3.31
C GLU A 104 -12.75 10.01 2.25
N GLU A 105 -12.83 10.40 0.97
CA GLU A 105 -12.07 9.78 -0.11
C GLU A 105 -10.55 9.90 0.15
N ASP A 106 -10.13 10.97 0.81
CA ASP A 106 -8.74 11.11 1.28
C ASP A 106 -8.41 10.16 2.43
N ASN A 107 -9.39 9.66 3.20
CA ASN A 107 -9.11 8.64 4.22
C ASN A 107 -8.80 7.27 3.61
N ASP A 108 -9.58 6.83 2.63
CA ASP A 108 -9.30 5.58 1.90
C ASP A 108 -7.97 5.66 1.17
N MET A 109 -7.67 6.82 0.58
CA MET A 109 -6.36 7.09 -0.02
C MET A 109 -5.22 7.01 1.01
N ARG A 110 -5.39 7.61 2.19
CA ARG A 110 -4.40 7.55 3.28
C ARG A 110 -4.18 6.13 3.80
N VAL A 111 -5.26 5.40 4.08
CA VAL A 111 -5.22 4.00 4.52
C VAL A 111 -4.53 3.13 3.48
N GLY A 112 -4.93 3.28 2.22
CA GLY A 112 -4.35 2.59 1.10
C GLY A 112 -2.85 2.88 0.93
N THR A 113 -2.44 4.13 1.13
CA THR A 113 -1.03 4.54 1.10
C THR A 113 -0.24 3.90 2.23
N ILE A 114 -0.75 3.91 3.47
CA ILE A 114 -0.10 3.25 4.61
C ILE A 114 0.15 1.77 4.31
N ILE A 115 -0.84 1.08 3.72
CA ILE A 115 -0.73 -0.34 3.38
C ILE A 115 0.25 -0.57 2.23
N HIS A 116 0.20 0.26 1.18
CA HIS A 116 1.16 0.25 0.08
C HIS A 116 2.60 0.30 0.61
N GLU A 117 2.90 1.31 1.41
CA GLU A 117 4.24 1.52 1.99
C GLU A 117 4.67 0.39 2.93
N ALA A 118 3.75 -0.07 3.77
CA ALA A 118 4.01 -1.19 4.66
C ALA A 118 4.40 -2.47 3.91
N THR A 119 3.84 -2.67 2.71
CA THR A 119 4.18 -3.84 1.89
C THR A 119 5.61 -3.77 1.36
N HIS A 120 6.16 -2.59 1.07
CA HIS A 120 7.58 -2.46 0.73
C HIS A 120 8.44 -2.93 1.91
N ALA A 121 8.20 -2.39 3.10
CA ALA A 121 8.99 -2.68 4.30
C ALA A 121 8.96 -4.16 4.69
N LEU A 122 7.78 -4.78 4.67
CA LEU A 122 7.56 -6.09 5.30
C LEU A 122 7.47 -7.24 4.29
N CYS A 123 7.05 -6.95 3.06
CA CYS A 123 6.84 -7.94 2.03
C CYS A 123 7.82 -7.82 0.86
N GLY A 124 8.59 -6.72 0.77
CA GLY A 124 9.53 -6.49 -0.34
C GLY A 124 8.81 -6.31 -1.67
N THR A 125 7.63 -5.71 -1.65
CA THR A 125 6.93 -5.30 -2.86
C THR A 125 7.71 -4.18 -3.56
N VAL A 126 7.37 -3.94 -4.82
CA VAL A 126 7.93 -2.90 -5.68
C VAL A 126 6.80 -2.11 -6.32
N ASP A 127 7.13 -0.90 -6.77
CA ASP A 127 6.20 -0.08 -7.54
C ASP A 127 6.27 -0.36 -9.03
N TRP A 128 7.44 -0.77 -9.48
CA TRP A 128 7.77 -0.77 -10.89
C TRP A 128 7.97 -2.18 -11.43
N PHE A 129 7.47 -2.38 -12.63
CA PHE A 129 7.63 -3.57 -13.43
C PHE A 129 8.13 -3.17 -14.82
N ASP A 130 9.02 -3.97 -15.37
CA ASP A 130 9.46 -3.82 -16.75
C ASP A 130 8.28 -3.98 -17.73
N LYS A 131 8.18 -3.09 -18.72
CA LYS A 131 7.07 -3.06 -19.69
C LYS A 131 7.00 -4.28 -20.61
N HIS A 132 8.12 -4.97 -20.81
CA HIS A 132 8.26 -6.06 -21.78
C HIS A 132 8.30 -7.42 -21.10
N THR A 133 9.04 -7.53 -20.01
CA THR A 133 9.22 -8.78 -19.26
C THR A 133 8.22 -8.91 -18.12
N PHE A 134 7.64 -7.79 -17.67
CA PHE A 134 6.73 -7.74 -16.53
C PHE A 134 7.36 -8.26 -15.23
N GLU A 135 8.68 -8.20 -15.14
CA GLU A 135 9.43 -8.52 -13.93
C GLU A 135 9.58 -7.25 -13.06
N PRO A 136 9.55 -7.41 -11.72
CA PRO A 136 9.88 -6.36 -10.75
C PRO A 136 11.23 -5.69 -11.01
N VAL A 137 11.25 -4.37 -10.90
CA VAL A 137 12.47 -3.56 -11.08
C VAL A 137 12.61 -2.54 -9.95
N ASP A 138 13.84 -2.34 -9.50
CA ASP A 138 14.17 -1.26 -8.55
C ASP A 138 14.17 0.08 -9.29
N GLU A 139 13.65 1.14 -8.66
CA GLU A 139 13.41 2.48 -9.23
C GLU A 139 14.65 3.21 -9.81
N VAL A 140 15.84 2.61 -9.83
CA VAL A 140 17.09 3.35 -10.07
C VAL A 140 17.82 2.98 -11.38
N LYS A 141 17.23 2.22 -12.32
CA LYS A 141 18.04 1.67 -13.44
C LYS A 141 17.63 1.92 -14.89
N ASP A 142 16.51 2.54 -15.20
CA ASP A 142 16.19 2.87 -16.60
C ASP A 142 15.62 4.28 -16.78
N LYS A 143 16.48 5.18 -17.25
CA LYS A 143 16.10 6.55 -17.65
C LYS A 143 15.26 6.58 -18.94
N THR A 144 14.95 5.45 -19.56
CA THR A 144 14.20 5.40 -20.84
C THR A 144 12.69 5.32 -20.66
N GLY A 145 12.17 5.13 -19.43
CA GLY A 145 10.73 5.17 -19.15
C GLY A 145 9.95 3.91 -19.54
N ASN A 146 10.63 2.76 -19.67
CA ASN A 146 10.02 1.48 -20.03
C ASN A 146 9.40 0.73 -18.84
N TYR A 147 8.63 1.44 -18.01
CA TYR A 147 8.03 0.89 -16.79
C TYR A 147 6.51 1.01 -16.76
N HIS A 148 5.89 0.04 -16.08
CA HIS A 148 4.49 0.06 -15.65
C HIS A 148 4.41 -0.21 -14.13
N GLY A 149 3.27 0.11 -13.52
CA GLY A 149 2.99 -0.25 -12.11
C GLY A 149 2.68 0.91 -11.18
N TYR A 150 2.92 2.14 -11.64
CA TYR A 150 2.54 3.35 -10.93
C TYR A 150 1.20 3.90 -11.46
N LEU A 151 0.26 4.16 -10.54
CA LEU A 151 -1.05 4.82 -10.71
C LEU A 151 -2.21 3.96 -11.26
N ASP A 152 -3.41 4.26 -10.73
CA ASP A 152 -4.69 3.60 -11.02
C ASP A 152 -5.02 3.47 -12.52
N SER A 153 -4.50 4.38 -13.36
CA SER A 153 -4.74 4.41 -14.80
C SER A 153 -4.17 3.19 -15.53
N ASN A 154 -3.06 2.63 -15.07
CA ASN A 154 -2.36 1.52 -15.75
C ASN A 154 -2.45 0.19 -14.99
N LEU A 155 -2.96 0.20 -13.76
CA LEU A 155 -3.04 -1.00 -12.92
C LEU A 155 -3.94 -2.09 -13.55
N LYS A 156 -5.05 -1.71 -14.20
CA LYS A 156 -5.94 -2.68 -14.88
C LYS A 156 -5.24 -3.43 -16.01
N ASP A 157 -4.41 -2.73 -16.77
CA ASP A 157 -3.65 -3.32 -17.87
C ASP A 157 -2.50 -4.18 -17.35
N LEU A 158 -1.89 -3.78 -16.24
CA LEU A 158 -0.87 -4.57 -15.55
C LEU A 158 -1.45 -5.88 -14.99
N VAL A 159 -2.57 -5.83 -14.25
CA VAL A 159 -3.28 -7.01 -13.72
C VAL A 159 -3.57 -8.04 -14.81
N ARG A 160 -3.97 -7.57 -16.01
CA ARG A 160 -4.24 -8.44 -17.16
C ARG A 160 -2.98 -9.07 -17.76
N SER A 161 -1.88 -8.34 -17.77
CA SER A 161 -0.65 -8.72 -18.48
C SER A 161 0.31 -9.56 -17.63
N THR A 162 0.27 -9.42 -16.30
CA THR A 162 1.35 -9.89 -15.41
C THR A 162 0.87 -10.74 -14.25
N GLY A 163 -0.43 -11.09 -14.18
CA GLY A 163 -1.15 -11.53 -12.98
C GLY A 163 -0.46 -12.53 -12.05
N ILE A 164 0.51 -13.32 -12.51
CA ILE A 164 1.36 -14.17 -11.65
C ILE A 164 2.21 -13.35 -10.66
N GLN A 165 2.86 -12.28 -11.11
CA GLN A 165 3.83 -11.49 -10.32
C GLN A 165 3.19 -10.35 -9.52
N MET A 166 1.89 -10.12 -9.69
CA MET A 166 1.20 -8.97 -9.08
C MET A 166 1.23 -8.98 -7.55
N HIS A 167 1.44 -10.13 -6.91
CA HIS A 167 1.66 -10.21 -5.46
C HIS A 167 2.90 -9.44 -4.99
N ARG A 168 3.77 -9.00 -5.91
CA ARG A 168 4.94 -8.16 -5.65
C ARG A 168 4.67 -6.67 -5.90
N ASN A 169 3.50 -6.27 -6.38
CA ASN A 169 3.17 -4.86 -6.60
C ASN A 169 2.52 -4.24 -5.36
N ALA A 170 3.06 -3.13 -4.85
CA ALA A 170 2.54 -2.47 -3.64
C ALA A 170 1.13 -1.89 -3.84
N ASP A 171 0.87 -1.31 -5.02
CA ASP A 171 -0.44 -0.74 -5.37
C ASP A 171 -1.57 -1.78 -5.44
N SER A 172 -1.25 -3.04 -5.73
CA SER A 172 -2.24 -4.12 -5.70
C SER A 172 -2.76 -4.38 -4.28
N TYR A 173 -1.92 -4.23 -3.25
CA TYR A 173 -2.36 -4.31 -1.85
C TYR A 173 -3.17 -3.09 -1.43
N ARG A 174 -2.85 -1.89 -1.94
CA ARG A 174 -3.71 -0.71 -1.79
C ARG A 174 -5.10 -0.98 -2.33
N VAL A 175 -5.21 -1.47 -3.56
CA VAL A 175 -6.52 -1.78 -4.18
C VAL A 175 -7.25 -2.91 -3.47
N LEU A 176 -6.54 -3.93 -2.97
CA LEU A 176 -7.13 -4.99 -2.16
C LEU A 176 -7.80 -4.44 -0.89
N ALA A 177 -7.16 -3.46 -0.25
CA ALA A 177 -7.61 -2.84 1.00
C ALA A 177 -8.73 -1.80 0.81
N MET A 178 -8.85 -1.21 -0.38
CA MET A 178 -9.88 -0.22 -0.66
C MET A 178 -11.29 -0.84 -0.63
N LYS A 179 -12.28 -0.08 -0.13
CA LYS A 179 -13.71 -0.45 -0.08
C LYS A 179 -14.03 -1.67 0.80
N LEU A 180 -13.29 -1.87 1.87
CA LEU A 180 -13.77 -2.67 3.00
C LEU A 180 -14.48 -1.72 3.96
N GLU A 181 -15.77 -1.95 4.18
CA GLU A 181 -16.49 -1.28 5.25
C GLU A 181 -15.87 -1.73 6.58
N VAL A 182 -15.18 -0.81 7.25
CA VAL A 182 -14.70 -1.07 8.61
C VAL A 182 -15.93 -1.04 9.52
N PRO A 183 -16.19 -2.07 10.33
CA PRO A 183 -17.27 -2.02 11.30
C PRO A 183 -17.07 -0.80 12.21
N THR A 184 -18.05 0.09 12.23
CA THR A 184 -18.05 1.23 13.18
C THR A 184 -18.09 0.66 14.59
N VAL A 185 -17.07 1.01 15.40
CA VAL A 185 -17.01 0.67 16.83
C VAL A 185 -18.05 1.46 17.61
#